data_AF-A0A183KM98-F1
#
_entry.id   AF-A0A183KM98-F1
#
_cell.length_a   1.000
_cell.length_b   1.000
_cell.length_c   1.000
_cell.angle_alpha   90.00
_cell.angle_beta   90.00
_cell.angle_gamma   90.00
#
_symmetry.space_group_name_H-M   'P 1'
#
loop_
_entity.id
_entity.type
_entity.pdbx_description
1 polymer ?
#
loop_
_entity_poly.entity_id
_entity_poly.type
_entity_poly.pdbx_seq_one_letter_code
_entity_poly.pdbx_strand_id
1 'polypeptide(L)' 'MKQLYDTTKKLAGKYSKPARPIKDKEGEPITEIQQQRNRWVEYFEELLNRPAPMNPPDIEAA' A
#
# COMPACT_ATOMS: atom_id res chain seq x y z
N MET A 1 13.90 -19.37 21.69
CA MET A 1 14.08 -18.71 20.36
C MET A 1 13.56 -19.52 19.18
N LYS A 2 13.90 -20.82 19.05
CA LYS A 2 13.50 -21.64 17.88
C LYS A 2 11.98 -21.73 17.68
N GLN A 3 11.20 -21.98 18.73
CA GLN A 3 9.74 -22.02 18.67
C GLN A 3 9.11 -20.70 18.19
N LEU A 4 9.70 -19.57 18.58
CA LEU A 4 9.21 -18.24 18.21
C LEU A 4 9.46 -18.00 16.71
N TYR A 5 10.66 -18.33 16.22
CA TYR A 5 11.00 -18.30 14.80
C TYR A 5 10.08 -19.20 13.95
N ASP A 6 9.85 -20.44 14.39
CA ASP A 6 9.00 -21.40 13.69
C ASP A 6 7.53 -20.94 13.64
N THR A 7 7.05 -20.32 14.73
CA THR A 7 5.69 -19.77 14.80
C THR A 7 5.53 -18.56 13.88
N THR A 8 6.49 -17.62 13.89
CA THR A 8 6.47 -16.45 12.99
C THR A 8 6.56 -16.86 11.52
N LYS A 9 7.40 -17.85 11.19
CA LYS A 9 7.52 -18.39 9.83
C LYS A 9 6.22 -19.06 9.35
N LYS A 10 5.56 -19.82 10.22
CA LYS A 10 4.27 -20.47 9.94
C LYS A 10 3.15 -19.44 9.75
N LEU A 11 3.15 -18.36 10.54
CA LEU A 11 2.19 -17.26 10.37
C LEU A 11 2.46 -16.49 9.08
N ALA A 12 3.70 -16.10 8.80
CA ALA A 12 4.07 -15.41 7.56
C ALA A 12 3.71 -16.21 6.30
N GLY A 13 3.91 -17.53 6.31
CA GLY A 13 3.51 -18.42 5.21
C GLY A 13 1.99 -18.47 4.96
N LYS A 14 1.17 -18.35 6.01
CA LYS A 14 -0.31 -18.27 5.88
C LYS A 14 -0.79 -16.93 5.30
N TYR A 15 0.00 -15.86 5.45
CA TYR A 15 -0.28 -14.53 4.88
C TYR A 15 0.43 -14.26 3.56
N SER A 16 0.98 -15.31 2.92
CA SER A 16 1.53 -15.28 1.55
C SER A 16 0.43 -15.11 0.49
N LYS A 17 -0.51 -14.19 0.69
CA LYS A 17 -1.30 -13.71 -0.44
C LYS A 17 -0.31 -13.11 -1.42
N PRO A 18 -0.35 -13.46 -2.73
CA PRO A 18 0.40 -12.70 -3.71
C PRO A 18 0.07 -11.23 -3.51
N ALA A 19 1.09 -10.37 -3.58
CA ALA A 19 0.88 -8.93 -3.53
C ALA A 19 -0.30 -8.61 -4.43
N ARG A 20 -1.37 -8.02 -3.88
CA ARG A 20 -2.54 -7.68 -4.70
C ARG A 20 -2.00 -6.81 -5.84
N PRO A 21 -2.31 -7.14 -7.12
CA PRO A 21 -1.87 -6.32 -8.24
C PRO A 21 -2.23 -4.88 -7.95
N ILE A 22 -1.25 -3.99 -8.04
CA ILE A 22 -1.50 -2.56 -7.91
C ILE A 22 -2.35 -2.16 -9.10
N LYS A 23 -3.37 -1.33 -8.86
CA LYS A 23 -4.21 -0.80 -9.93
C LYS A 23 -3.63 0.51 -10.45
N ASP A 24 -3.76 0.75 -11.73
CA ASP A 24 -3.52 2.07 -12.32
C ASP A 24 -4.61 3.08 -11.92
N LYS A 25 -4.66 4.24 -12.57
CA LYS A 25 -5.65 5.29 -12.27
C LYS A 25 -7.04 4.93 -12.80
N GLU A 26 -7.09 4.10 -13.82
CA GLU A 26 -8.27 3.59 -14.50
C GLU A 26 -8.87 2.37 -13.77
N GLY A 27 -8.12 1.79 -12.82
CA GLY A 27 -8.56 0.68 -11.99
C GLY A 27 -8.13 -0.70 -12.50
N GLU A 28 -7.31 -0.73 -13.56
CA GLU A 28 -6.81 -1.94 -14.20
C GLU A 28 -5.56 -2.49 -13.48
N PRO A 29 -5.40 -3.82 -13.38
CA PRO A 29 -4.24 -4.43 -12.74
C PRO A 29 -2.93 -4.15 -13.50
N ILE A 30 -1.95 -3.59 -12.80
CA ILE A 30 -0.57 -3.45 -13.28
C ILE A 30 0.16 -4.78 -13.07
N THR A 31 0.67 -5.36 -14.16
CA THR A 31 1.38 -6.65 -14.16
C THR A 31 2.90 -6.49 -14.30
N GLU A 32 3.37 -5.33 -14.78
CA GLU A 32 4.79 -5.06 -15.01
C GLU A 32 5.45 -4.34 -13.82
N ILE A 33 6.65 -4.78 -13.42
CA ILE A 33 7.37 -4.22 -12.27
C ILE A 33 7.75 -2.74 -12.50
N GLN A 34 8.11 -2.35 -13.73
CA GLN A 34 8.47 -0.95 -14.00
C GLN A 34 7.25 -0.04 -13.89
N GLN A 35 6.11 -0.43 -14.46
CA GLN A 35 4.84 0.29 -14.32
C GLN A 35 4.42 0.39 -12.86
N GLN A 36 4.63 -0.67 -12.06
CA GLN A 36 4.34 -0.63 -10.64
C GLN A 36 5.21 0.40 -9.90
N ARG A 37 6.50 0.50 -10.22
CA ARG A 37 7.41 1.52 -9.66
C ARG A 37 7.00 2.92 -10.08
N ASN A 38 6.66 3.13 -11.34
CA ASN A 38 6.21 4.43 -11.84
C ASN A 38 4.91 4.85 -11.14
N ARG A 39 3.97 3.91 -10.93
CA ARG A 39 2.74 4.17 -10.17
C ARG A 39 3.03 4.57 -8.72
N TRP A 40 4.01 3.95 -8.07
CA TRP A 40 4.46 4.35 -6.74
C TRP A 40 5.04 5.76 -6.72
N VAL A 41 5.91 6.09 -7.68
CA VAL A 41 6.50 7.44 -7.80
C VAL A 41 5.40 8.49 -7.96
N GLU A 42 4.46 8.30 -8.88
CA GLU A 42 3.33 9.22 -9.08
C GLU A 42 2.46 9.38 -7.83
N TYR A 43 2.12 8.26 -7.16
CA TYR A 43 1.29 8.29 -5.97
C TYR A 43 1.96 9.09 -4.83
N PHE A 44 3.25 8.86 -4.60
CA PHE A 44 3.98 9.61 -3.58
C PHE A 44 4.20 11.07 -3.96
N GLU A 45 4.44 11.37 -5.23
CA GLU A 45 4.55 12.74 -5.71
C GLU A 45 3.24 13.50 -5.51
N GLU A 46 2.10 12.91 -5.86
CA GLU A 46 0.78 13.50 -5.61
C GLU A 46 0.53 13.69 -4.12
N LEU A 47 0.80 12.68 -3.30
CA LEU A 47 0.54 12.72 -1.86
C LEU A 47 1.41 13.76 -1.13
N LEU A 48 2.70 13.83 -1.46
CA LEU A 48 3.66 14.69 -0.76
C LEU A 48 3.59 16.15 -1.22
N ASN A 49 3.17 16.39 -2.46
CA ASN A 49 3.01 17.75 -3.01
C ASN A 49 1.56 18.26 -2.93
N ARG A 50 0.62 17.45 -2.42
CA ARG A 50 -0.77 17.88 -2.23
C ARG A 50 -0.82 19.06 -1.25
N PRO A 51 -1.43 20.20 -1.63
CA PRO A 51 -1.61 21.31 -0.70
C PRO A 51 -2.52 20.89 0.46
N ALA A 52 -2.34 21.54 1.61
CA ALA A 52 -3.20 21.31 2.76
C ALA A 52 -4.68 21.49 2.36
N PRO A 53 -5.58 20.58 2.76
CA PRO A 53 -7.00 20.74 2.48
C PRO A 53 -7.50 22.06 3.09
N MET A 54 -8.21 22.86 2.30
CA MET A 54 -8.77 24.14 2.77
C MET A 54 -9.93 23.95 3.76
N ASN A 55 -10.60 22.80 3.68
CA ASN A 55 -11.69 22.47 4.58
C ASN A 55 -11.12 21.83 5.85
N PRO A 56 -11.58 22.25 7.04
CA PRO A 56 -11.22 21.56 8.27
C PRO A 56 -11.68 20.10 8.18
N PRO A 57 -10.93 19.16 8.78
CA PRO A 57 -11.40 17.79 8.93
C PRO A 57 -12.75 17.78 9.65
N ASP A 58 -13.75 17.13 9.06
CA ASP A 58 -15.03 16.86 9.71
C ASP A 58 -14.80 15.71 10.71
N ILE A 59 -14.26 16.08 11.87
CA ILE A 59 -13.99 15.15 12.97
C ILE A 59 -14.96 15.52 14.09
N GLU A 60 -15.92 14.64 14.33
CA GLU A 60 -16.84 14.72 15.46
C GLU A 60 -16.01 14.61 16.76
N ALA A 61 -16.07 15.64 17.61
CA ALA A 61 -15.45 15.60 18.92
C ALA A 61 -16.25 14.64 19.81
N ALA A 62 -15.56 13.66 20.42
CA ALA A 62 -16.14 12.71 21.38
C ALA A 62 -16.54 13.37 22.70
#